data_AF-A0AAD0T5A0-F1
#
_entry.id   AF-A0AAD0T5A0-F1
#
_cell.length_a   1.000
_cell.length_b   1.000
_cell.length_c   1.000
_cell.angle_alpha   90.00
_cell.angle_beta   90.00
_cell.angle_gamma   90.00
#
_symmetry.space_group_name_H-M   'P 1'
#
loop_
_entity.id
_entity.type
_entity.pdbx_description
1 polymer ?
#
loop_
_entity_poly.entity_id
_entity_poly.type
_entity_poly.pdbx_seq_one_letter_code
_entity_poly.pdbx_strand_id
1 'polypeptide(L)'
;MFKFIKKSNGFSLVELLVASGLAGVVLLSATSFFSRYKRDNKKVTEEILETINLTQFEQVLSKDLSLAKFSLGSLELMDDNDRNFFDFYFDVTCEENCQREFVLKTPSGVGSFSRPIYFLIQDPFFSKEVILNPSEAYNSSTEFQSLNFNNNLNNKLYQPSLPDEQQDIIWRKGALIYAYANLPVRKDSSEPGKNAPTKYNYLGWVKSKGASKLEKEDIEPDLFINWDVRSMNYYNSEDDFLRNIPFVYGLANSVYVARARIIRYRLKAYKDNDQVLGRLYRGVKRSDGTYREFVIGDGFKELSFSRKDVSLPFINVRFDVVEN
;
A
#
# COMPACT_ATOMS: atom_id res chain seq x y z
N MET A 1 -76.93 -22.78 -47.25
CA MET A 1 -76.50 -21.51 -47.87
C MET A 1 -76.61 -20.40 -46.83
N PHE A 2 -75.62 -20.27 -45.94
CA PHE A 2 -75.60 -19.22 -44.92
C PHE A 2 -75.01 -17.94 -45.53
N LYS A 3 -75.89 -16.97 -45.75
CA LYS A 3 -75.56 -15.65 -46.26
C LYS A 3 -75.08 -14.81 -45.07
N PHE A 4 -73.78 -14.77 -44.83
CA PHE A 4 -73.21 -13.82 -43.87
C PHE A 4 -73.31 -12.41 -44.43
N ILE A 5 -74.07 -11.59 -43.71
CA ILE A 5 -74.35 -10.19 -43.99
C ILE A 5 -73.06 -9.39 -43.83
N LYS A 6 -72.72 -8.61 -44.86
CA LYS A 6 -71.66 -7.61 -44.83
C LYS A 6 -72.28 -6.29 -44.36
N LYS A 7 -71.94 -5.81 -43.15
CA LYS A 7 -71.97 -4.37 -42.85
C LYS A 7 -70.92 -3.95 -41.82
N SER A 8 -70.02 -3.11 -42.33
CA SER A 8 -69.06 -2.15 -41.75
C SER A 8 -69.00 -1.99 -40.22
N ASN A 9 -67.79 -2.25 -39.68
CA ASN A 9 -67.23 -1.85 -38.37
C ASN A 9 -67.12 -2.92 -37.28
N GLY A 10 -67.43 -4.20 -37.56
CA GLY A 10 -67.14 -5.32 -36.65
C GLY A 10 -66.20 -6.33 -37.29
N PHE A 11 -65.10 -6.65 -36.61
CA PHE A 11 -64.18 -7.71 -37.03
C PHE A 11 -64.88 -9.07 -37.05
N SER A 12 -64.57 -9.90 -38.06
CA SER A 12 -65.00 -11.28 -38.12
C SER A 12 -64.39 -12.10 -36.97
N LEU A 13 -65.10 -13.10 -36.43
CA LEU A 13 -64.60 -13.96 -35.35
C LEU A 13 -63.24 -14.60 -35.73
N VAL A 14 -63.05 -14.90 -37.01
CA VAL A 14 -61.80 -15.46 -37.56
C VAL A 14 -60.70 -14.41 -37.58
N GLU A 15 -60.99 -13.16 -37.94
CA GLU A 15 -60.01 -12.06 -37.90
C GLU A 15 -59.57 -11.77 -36.46
N LEU A 16 -60.49 -11.83 -35.49
CA LEU A 16 -60.20 -11.63 -34.08
C LEU A 16 -59.31 -12.75 -33.51
N LEU A 17 -59.52 -14.00 -33.92
CA LEU A 17 -58.67 -15.15 -33.58
C LEU A 17 -57.26 -15.05 -34.19
N VAL A 18 -57.17 -14.67 -35.47
CA VAL A 18 -55.87 -14.47 -36.14
C VAL A 18 -55.11 -13.30 -35.51
N ALA A 19 -55.78 -12.18 -35.24
CA ALA A 19 -55.17 -11.00 -34.62
C ALA A 19 -54.69 -11.28 -33.19
N SER A 20 -55.48 -12.02 -32.38
CA SER A 20 -55.07 -12.41 -31.03
C SER A 20 -53.94 -13.45 -31.03
N GLY A 21 -53.92 -14.39 -31.98
CA GLY A 21 -52.79 -15.30 -32.19
C GLY A 21 -51.49 -14.57 -32.56
N LEU A 22 -51.56 -13.64 -33.52
CA LEU A 22 -50.42 -12.77 -33.90
C LEU A 22 -49.95 -11.90 -32.75
N ALA A 23 -50.87 -11.26 -32.02
CA ALA A 23 -50.56 -10.47 -30.84
C ALA A 23 -49.86 -11.31 -29.77
N GLY A 24 -50.32 -12.54 -29.53
CA GLY A 24 -49.69 -13.48 -28.60
C GLY A 24 -48.26 -13.86 -28.98
N VAL A 25 -48.00 -14.13 -30.26
CA VAL A 25 -46.64 -14.41 -30.76
C VAL A 25 -45.74 -13.19 -30.58
N VAL A 26 -46.21 -12.00 -30.94
CA VAL A 26 -45.45 -10.74 -30.75
C VAL A 26 -45.14 -10.49 -29.28
N LEU A 27 -46.11 -10.73 -28.37
CA LEU A 27 -45.92 -10.58 -26.94
C LEU A 27 -44.89 -11.59 -26.39
N LEU A 28 -44.93 -12.84 -26.83
CA LEU A 28 -43.94 -13.86 -26.44
C LEU A 28 -42.54 -13.52 -26.96
N SER A 29 -42.43 -13.10 -28.22
CA SER A 29 -41.16 -12.64 -28.81
C SER A 29 -40.60 -11.43 -28.07
N ALA A 30 -41.44 -10.44 -27.76
CA ALA A 30 -41.04 -9.27 -26.97
C ALA A 30 -40.59 -9.66 -25.56
N THR A 31 -41.34 -10.53 -24.88
CA THR A 31 -41.00 -10.99 -23.52
C THR A 31 -39.69 -11.78 -23.50
N SER A 32 -39.47 -12.64 -24.49
CA SER A 32 -38.21 -13.37 -24.68
C SER A 32 -37.04 -12.42 -24.94
N PHE A 33 -37.23 -11.42 -25.81
CA PHE A 33 -36.24 -10.39 -26.10
C PHE A 33 -35.90 -9.57 -24.84
N PHE A 34 -36.90 -9.06 -24.12
CA PHE A 34 -36.68 -8.31 -22.88
C PHE A 34 -36.01 -9.16 -21.79
N SER A 35 -36.35 -10.45 -21.70
CA SER A 35 -35.72 -11.36 -20.75
C SER A 35 -34.25 -11.62 -21.08
N ARG A 36 -33.91 -11.79 -22.36
CA ARG A 36 -32.51 -11.88 -22.83
C ARG A 36 -31.77 -10.58 -22.59
N TYR A 37 -32.33 -9.46 -23.04
CA TYR A 37 -31.76 -8.13 -22.85
C TYR A 37 -31.49 -7.81 -21.38
N LYS A 38 -32.40 -8.17 -20.46
CA LYS A 38 -32.19 -7.99 -19.02
C LYS A 38 -31.07 -8.87 -18.47
N ARG A 39 -30.93 -10.11 -18.95
CA ARG A 39 -29.82 -11.00 -18.56
C ARG A 39 -28.49 -10.47 -19.10
N ASP A 40 -28.44 -10.05 -20.35
CA ASP A 40 -27.23 -9.53 -20.99
C ASP A 40 -26.80 -8.21 -20.34
N ASN A 41 -27.73 -7.29 -20.09
CA ASN A 41 -27.42 -6.06 -19.35
C ASN A 41 -26.93 -6.33 -17.94
N LYS A 42 -27.48 -7.34 -17.24
CA LYS A 42 -27.02 -7.71 -15.91
C LYS A 42 -25.56 -8.18 -15.96
N LYS A 43 -25.23 -9.08 -16.89
CA LYS A 43 -23.85 -9.55 -17.10
C LYS A 43 -22.89 -8.41 -17.43
N VAL A 44 -23.25 -7.55 -18.39
CA VAL A 44 -22.42 -6.39 -18.77
C VAL A 44 -22.23 -5.44 -17.58
N THR A 45 -23.26 -5.24 -16.75
CA THR A 45 -23.13 -4.40 -15.55
C THR A 45 -22.19 -5.04 -14.53
N GLU A 46 -22.25 -6.35 -14.33
CA GLU A 46 -21.36 -7.11 -13.44
C GLU A 46 -19.90 -7.01 -13.93
N GLU A 47 -19.64 -7.26 -15.21
CA GLU A 47 -18.31 -7.14 -15.84
C GLU A 47 -17.72 -5.73 -15.72
N ILE A 48 -18.54 -4.69 -15.92
CA ILE A 48 -18.13 -3.29 -15.77
C ILE A 48 -17.76 -3.00 -14.31
N LEU A 49 -18.57 -3.46 -13.35
CA LEU A 49 -18.30 -3.25 -11.93
C LEU A 49 -17.02 -3.96 -11.48
N GLU A 50 -16.78 -5.19 -11.95
CA GLU A 50 -15.54 -5.94 -11.69
C GLU A 50 -14.31 -5.21 -12.24
N THR A 51 -14.40 -4.71 -13.49
CA THR A 51 -13.31 -3.95 -14.12
C THR A 51 -13.00 -2.65 -13.38
N ILE A 52 -14.04 -1.92 -12.94
CA ILE A 52 -13.88 -0.69 -12.15
C ILE A 52 -13.20 -0.99 -10.81
N ASN A 53 -13.62 -2.04 -10.11
CA ASN A 53 -13.04 -2.44 -8.83
C ASN A 53 -11.57 -2.82 -8.98
N LEU A 54 -11.22 -3.60 -10.00
CA LEU A 54 -9.84 -3.98 -10.30
C LEU A 54 -8.97 -2.75 -10.59
N THR A 55 -9.46 -1.84 -11.41
CA THR A 55 -8.73 -0.60 -11.76
C THR A 55 -8.48 0.27 -10.52
N GLN A 56 -9.47 0.43 -9.64
CA GLN A 56 -9.31 1.20 -8.41
C GLN A 56 -8.31 0.55 -7.45
N PHE A 57 -8.38 -0.77 -7.31
CA PHE A 57 -7.41 -1.57 -6.57
C PHE A 57 -5.98 -1.34 -7.08
N GLU A 58 -5.75 -1.49 -8.38
CA GLU A 58 -4.45 -1.31 -9.00
C GLU A 58 -3.90 0.11 -8.80
N GLN A 59 -4.76 1.13 -8.89
CA GLN A 59 -4.37 2.52 -8.64
C GLN A 59 -3.90 2.73 -7.19
N VAL A 60 -4.62 2.18 -6.21
CA VAL A 60 -4.24 2.27 -4.80
C VAL A 60 -2.90 1.58 -4.55
N LEU A 61 -2.74 0.37 -5.07
CA LEU A 61 -1.54 -0.42 -4.87
C LEU A 61 -0.33 0.20 -5.58
N SER A 62 -0.50 0.61 -6.83
CA SER A 62 0.52 1.30 -7.62
C SER A 62 0.98 2.59 -6.93
N LYS A 63 0.05 3.38 -6.39
CA LYS A 63 0.37 4.59 -5.62
C LYS A 63 1.20 4.26 -4.39
N ASP A 64 0.80 3.28 -3.60
CA ASP A 64 1.57 2.89 -2.40
C ASP A 64 2.96 2.37 -2.74
N LEU A 65 3.08 1.52 -3.78
CA LEU A 65 4.37 0.97 -4.22
C LEU A 65 5.29 2.05 -4.78
N SER A 66 4.75 3.04 -5.51
CA SER A 66 5.53 4.19 -5.97
C SER A 66 6.13 5.02 -4.82
N LEU A 67 5.51 4.97 -3.64
CA LEU A 67 5.94 5.67 -2.43
C LEU A 67 6.72 4.77 -1.46
N ALA A 68 6.91 3.48 -1.78
CA ALA A 68 7.54 2.48 -0.90
C ALA A 68 9.08 2.57 -0.85
N LYS A 69 9.69 3.65 -1.36
CA LYS A 69 11.14 3.87 -1.34
C LYS A 69 11.78 3.80 0.05
N PHE A 70 11.01 4.05 1.12
CA PHE A 70 11.48 3.95 2.50
C PHE A 70 11.53 2.51 3.01
N SER A 71 10.89 1.56 2.32
CA SER A 71 11.00 0.14 2.66
C SER A 71 12.35 -0.44 2.25
N LEU A 72 12.86 -0.01 1.09
CA LEU A 72 14.09 -0.52 0.49
C LEU A 72 15.32 -0.20 1.36
N GLY A 73 16.02 -1.25 1.80
CA GLY A 73 17.19 -1.17 2.68
C GLY A 73 16.88 -0.66 4.09
N SER A 74 15.62 -0.72 4.53
CA SER A 74 15.21 -0.38 5.91
C SER A 74 14.31 -1.43 6.56
N LEU A 75 13.79 -2.38 5.78
CA LEU A 75 12.97 -3.48 6.27
C LEU A 75 13.67 -4.82 6.03
N GLU A 76 13.50 -5.74 6.97
CA GLU A 76 13.87 -7.15 6.87
C GLU A 76 12.60 -7.99 6.80
N LEU A 77 12.20 -8.39 5.60
CA LEU A 77 11.07 -9.29 5.38
C LEU A 77 11.52 -10.43 4.46
N MET A 78 11.52 -11.65 4.97
CA MET A 78 11.87 -12.82 4.16
C MET A 78 10.79 -13.10 3.12
N ASP A 79 11.25 -13.28 1.89
CA ASP A 79 10.47 -13.66 0.73
C ASP A 79 10.25 -15.19 0.71
N ASP A 80 9.60 -15.72 -0.32
CA ASP A 80 9.32 -17.17 -0.43
C ASP A 80 10.55 -18.03 -0.69
N ASN A 81 11.72 -17.43 -0.91
CA ASN A 81 12.99 -18.09 -1.12
C ASN A 81 13.99 -17.83 0.03
N ASP A 82 13.48 -17.42 1.21
CA ASP A 82 14.27 -17.08 2.40
C ASP A 82 15.31 -15.96 2.17
N ARG A 83 14.97 -14.99 1.32
CA ARG A 83 15.80 -13.80 1.07
C ARG A 83 15.07 -12.55 1.50
N ASN A 84 15.80 -11.53 1.94
CA ASN A 84 15.16 -10.27 2.29
C ASN A 84 14.56 -9.59 1.05
N PHE A 85 13.24 -9.45 1.02
CA PHE A 85 12.46 -8.87 -0.08
C PHE A 85 12.87 -7.42 -0.39
N PHE A 86 13.29 -6.67 0.64
CA PHE A 86 13.59 -5.24 0.55
C PHE A 86 15.08 -4.91 0.35
N ASP A 87 15.92 -5.91 0.07
CA ASP A 87 17.33 -5.69 -0.31
C ASP A 87 17.43 -4.75 -1.52
N PHE A 88 18.27 -3.72 -1.46
CA PHE A 88 18.39 -2.76 -2.56
C PHE A 88 19.85 -2.38 -2.84
N TYR A 89 20.34 -2.82 -4.00
CA TYR A 89 21.71 -2.56 -4.47
C TYR A 89 21.70 -1.34 -5.40
N PHE A 90 21.81 -0.15 -4.82
CA PHE A 90 21.72 1.10 -5.59
C PHE A 90 23.03 1.47 -6.33
N ASP A 91 24.15 0.90 -5.89
CA ASP A 91 25.53 1.22 -6.24
C ASP A 91 26.20 0.14 -7.11
N VAL A 92 25.64 -1.07 -7.16
CA VAL A 92 26.16 -2.20 -7.94
C VAL A 92 25.01 -2.94 -8.62
N THR A 93 25.28 -3.49 -9.79
CA THR A 93 24.37 -4.44 -10.42
C THR A 93 24.43 -5.76 -9.67
N CYS A 94 23.28 -6.31 -9.33
CA CYS A 94 23.19 -7.63 -8.76
C CYS A 94 23.58 -8.69 -9.80
N GLU A 95 24.50 -9.59 -9.42
CA GLU A 95 25.02 -10.64 -10.31
C GLU A 95 24.34 -11.99 -10.06
N GLU A 96 24.04 -12.31 -8.79
CA GLU A 96 23.45 -13.59 -8.40
C GLU A 96 22.21 -13.36 -7.54
N ASN A 97 21.21 -14.24 -7.68
CA ASN A 97 20.08 -14.29 -6.76
C ASN A 97 19.30 -12.97 -6.68
N CYS A 98 19.11 -12.29 -7.81
CA CYS A 98 18.60 -10.91 -7.86
C CYS A 98 17.07 -10.79 -7.82
N GLN A 99 16.36 -11.90 -8.00
CA GLN A 99 14.91 -11.91 -7.97
C GLN A 99 14.41 -12.01 -6.53
N ARG A 100 13.28 -11.38 -6.25
CA ARG A 100 12.53 -11.53 -5.00
C ARG A 100 11.07 -11.81 -5.32
N GLU A 101 10.45 -12.70 -4.57
CA GLU A 101 9.03 -13.00 -4.70
C GLU A 101 8.39 -13.25 -3.34
N PHE A 102 7.30 -12.52 -3.08
CA PHE A 102 6.50 -12.65 -1.88
C PHE A 102 5.03 -12.85 -2.28
N VAL A 103 4.52 -14.07 -2.10
CA VAL A 103 3.13 -14.42 -2.39
C VAL A 103 2.25 -14.34 -1.14
N LEU A 104 1.18 -13.56 -1.22
CA LEU A 104 0.03 -13.65 -0.33
C LEU A 104 -0.91 -14.73 -0.87
N LYS A 105 -0.97 -15.88 -0.19
CA LYS A 105 -1.90 -16.96 -0.55
C LYS A 105 -3.16 -16.87 0.30
N THR A 106 -4.33 -17.01 -0.32
CA THR A 106 -5.60 -17.09 0.40
C THR A 106 -5.60 -18.33 1.31
N PRO A 107 -5.83 -18.16 2.62
CA PRO A 107 -5.92 -19.30 3.54
C PRO A 107 -7.11 -20.22 3.22
N SER A 108 -7.00 -21.50 3.55
CA SER A 108 -8.09 -22.47 3.38
C SER A 108 -9.24 -22.24 4.37
N GLY A 109 -8.96 -21.69 5.56
CA GLY A 109 -9.95 -21.43 6.60
C GLY A 109 -10.71 -20.13 6.38
N VAL A 110 -12.02 -20.20 6.18
CA VAL A 110 -12.89 -19.01 6.05
C VAL A 110 -12.74 -18.11 7.28
N GLY A 111 -12.52 -16.82 7.05
CA GLY A 111 -12.30 -15.82 8.09
C GLY A 111 -10.84 -15.64 8.49
N SER A 112 -9.95 -16.57 8.13
CA SER A 112 -8.51 -16.48 8.42
C SER A 112 -7.80 -15.48 7.51
N PHE A 113 -6.70 -14.93 8.01
CA PHE A 113 -5.83 -14.02 7.26
C PHE A 113 -4.58 -14.73 6.74
N SER A 114 -4.11 -14.33 5.56
CA SER A 114 -2.80 -14.71 5.03
C SER A 114 -1.68 -14.10 5.89
N ARG A 115 -0.45 -14.58 5.68
CA ARG A 115 0.74 -13.82 6.12
C ARG A 115 0.66 -12.40 5.53
N PRO A 116 0.99 -11.36 6.30
CA PRO A 116 0.99 -9.99 5.80
C PRO A 116 2.29 -9.61 5.10
N ILE A 117 2.22 -8.66 4.16
CA ILE A 117 3.38 -7.87 3.71
C ILE A 117 3.23 -6.44 4.22
N TYR A 118 4.34 -5.84 4.63
CA TYR A 118 4.39 -4.49 5.17
C TYR A 118 5.21 -3.59 4.25
N PHE A 119 4.74 -2.37 4.04
CA PHE A 119 5.46 -1.33 3.34
C PHE A 119 5.58 -0.10 4.23
N LEU A 120 6.80 0.40 4.37
CA LEU A 120 7.05 1.76 4.82
C LEU A 120 7.02 2.67 3.59
N ILE A 121 5.99 3.52 3.51
CA ILE A 121 5.78 4.44 2.41
C ILE A 121 5.94 5.89 2.86
N GLN A 122 6.32 6.77 1.94
CA GLN A 122 6.20 8.20 2.15
C GLN A 122 4.72 8.60 2.28
N ASP A 123 4.37 9.52 3.19
CA ASP A 123 2.98 9.98 3.33
C ASP A 123 2.53 10.65 2.01
N PRO A 124 1.49 10.13 1.32
CA PRO A 124 1.06 10.69 0.04
C PRO A 124 0.49 12.10 0.14
N PHE A 125 0.11 12.53 1.34
CA PHE A 125 -0.37 13.88 1.60
C PHE A 125 0.78 14.84 1.95
N PHE A 126 1.99 14.32 2.14
CA PHE A 126 3.16 15.12 2.49
C PHE A 126 4.42 14.58 1.79
N SER A 127 4.71 15.10 0.60
CA SER A 127 5.81 14.63 -0.26
C SER A 127 7.16 15.29 0.01
N LYS A 128 7.24 16.22 0.96
CA LYS A 128 8.48 16.96 1.22
C LYS A 128 9.37 16.23 2.21
N GLU A 129 10.66 16.21 1.92
CA GLU A 129 11.69 15.82 2.87
C GLU A 129 12.35 17.10 3.39
N VAL A 130 12.60 17.15 4.69
CA VAL A 130 13.36 18.25 5.30
C VAL A 130 14.74 17.73 5.62
N ILE A 131 15.74 18.49 5.17
CA ILE A 131 17.14 18.21 5.47
C ILE A 131 17.46 18.92 6.79
N LEU A 132 17.92 18.14 7.76
CA LEU A 132 18.34 18.56 9.08
C LEU A 132 19.85 18.33 9.21
N ASN A 133 20.57 19.34 9.66
CA ASN A 133 21.94 19.13 10.15
C ASN A 133 21.84 18.56 11.58
N PRO A 134 22.48 17.42 11.92
CA PRO A 134 22.40 16.84 13.26
C PRO A 134 22.65 17.83 14.39
N SER A 135 23.57 18.79 14.22
CA SER A 135 23.86 19.82 15.21
C SER A 135 22.66 20.70 15.59
N GLU A 136 21.68 20.85 14.70
CA GLU A 136 20.46 21.65 14.94
C GLU A 136 19.52 20.99 15.95
N ALA A 137 19.66 19.69 16.20
CA ALA A 137 18.85 18.96 17.19
C ALA A 137 19.34 19.15 18.64
N TYR A 138 20.48 19.81 18.82
CA TYR A 138 21.14 20.00 20.12
C TYR A 138 21.13 21.47 20.53
N ASN A 139 21.21 21.71 21.84
CA ASN A 139 21.51 23.05 22.36
C ASN A 139 23.02 23.35 22.30
N SER A 140 23.41 24.56 22.71
CA SER A 140 24.82 25.00 22.78
C SER A 140 25.69 24.14 23.71
N SER A 141 25.06 23.39 24.63
CA SER A 141 25.72 22.49 25.57
C SER A 141 25.78 21.04 25.07
N THR A 142 25.46 20.78 23.79
CA THR A 142 25.45 19.44 23.15
C THR A 142 24.45 18.45 23.75
N GLU A 143 23.47 18.96 24.51
CA GLU A 143 22.36 18.18 25.02
C GLU A 143 21.29 18.07 23.93
N PHE A 144 20.82 16.85 23.68
CA PHE A 144 19.77 16.60 22.70
C PHE A 144 18.46 17.23 23.14
N GLN A 145 17.85 18.02 22.26
CA GLN A 145 16.57 18.68 22.53
C GLN A 145 15.44 18.02 21.75
N SER A 146 15.55 17.98 20.42
CA SER A 146 14.55 17.38 19.53
C SER A 146 15.05 17.45 18.08
N LEU A 147 14.62 16.51 17.22
CA LEU A 147 14.74 16.65 15.76
C LEU A 147 14.02 17.90 15.21
N ASN A 148 13.14 18.51 16.01
CA ASN A 148 12.36 19.70 15.69
C ASN A 148 12.74 20.92 16.59
N PHE A 149 13.92 20.90 17.22
CA PHE A 149 14.33 21.94 18.18
C PHE A 149 14.60 23.31 17.53
N ASN A 150 15.63 23.41 16.70
CA ASN A 150 15.99 24.66 16.01
C ASN A 150 15.14 24.85 14.75
N ASN A 151 13.85 25.12 14.95
CA ASN A 151 12.82 25.46 13.95
C ASN A 151 13.17 26.61 12.97
N ASN A 152 14.41 27.11 12.96
CA ASN A 152 14.88 28.36 12.38
C ASN A 152 15.31 28.30 10.91
N LEU A 153 15.49 27.12 10.29
CA LEU A 153 15.80 27.04 8.86
C LEU A 153 14.58 26.54 8.08
N ASN A 154 13.61 27.45 7.90
CA ASN A 154 12.42 27.33 7.03
C ASN A 154 11.18 26.59 7.58
N ASN A 155 10.74 26.81 8.82
CA ASN A 155 9.31 26.73 9.27
C ASN A 155 8.46 25.50 8.80
N LYS A 156 9.06 24.35 8.47
CA LYS A 156 8.40 23.21 7.78
C LYS A 156 8.22 21.98 8.67
N LEU A 157 8.89 21.94 9.82
CA LEU A 157 8.78 20.82 10.74
C LEU A 157 7.72 21.03 11.80
N TYR A 158 7.56 22.23 12.38
CA TYR A 158 6.48 22.51 13.34
C TYR A 158 6.18 24.02 13.45
N GLN A 159 4.90 24.42 13.50
CA GLN A 159 4.50 25.82 13.72
C GLN A 159 3.57 25.92 14.94
N PRO A 160 4.04 26.37 16.11
CA PRO A 160 3.25 26.34 17.34
C PRO A 160 2.01 27.24 17.31
N SER A 161 1.99 28.27 16.44
CA SER A 161 0.92 29.27 16.36
C SER A 161 -0.31 28.84 15.54
N LEU A 162 -0.24 27.75 14.77
CA LEU A 162 -1.36 27.30 13.92
C LEU A 162 -2.20 26.22 14.62
N PRO A 163 -3.53 26.17 14.39
CA PRO A 163 -4.37 25.03 14.76
C PRO A 163 -3.95 23.75 14.02
N ASP A 164 -4.00 22.60 14.68
CA ASP A 164 -3.50 21.31 14.15
C ASP A 164 -4.16 20.90 12.81
N GLU A 165 -5.42 21.30 12.59
CA GLU A 165 -6.16 21.03 11.36
C GLU A 165 -5.66 21.85 10.15
N GLN A 166 -4.96 22.96 10.40
CA GLN A 166 -4.37 23.83 9.39
C GLN A 166 -2.87 23.57 9.20
N GLN A 167 -2.27 22.71 10.03
CA GLN A 167 -0.87 22.36 9.96
C GLN A 167 -0.64 21.24 8.94
N ASP A 168 -0.32 21.60 7.70
CA ASP A 168 0.26 20.68 6.71
C ASP A 168 1.76 20.51 6.95
N ILE A 169 2.09 19.93 8.10
CA ILE A 169 3.42 19.98 8.71
C ILE A 169 3.90 18.57 9.06
N ILE A 170 5.21 18.32 8.95
CA ILE A 170 5.83 17.02 9.26
C ILE A 170 5.53 16.58 10.69
N TRP A 171 5.75 17.46 11.67
CA TRP A 171 5.72 17.15 13.10
C TRP A 171 4.34 17.41 13.73
N ARG A 172 3.34 16.64 13.33
CA ARG A 172 1.98 16.71 13.91
C ARG A 172 1.66 15.49 14.76
N LYS A 173 0.77 15.64 15.74
CA LYS A 173 0.28 14.52 16.55
C LYS A 173 -0.22 13.37 15.65
N GLY A 174 0.22 12.16 15.95
CA GLY A 174 -0.10 10.95 15.19
C GLY A 174 0.65 10.83 13.85
N ALA A 175 1.62 11.70 13.56
CA ALA A 175 2.52 11.50 12.43
C ALA A 175 3.59 10.47 12.78
N LEU A 176 3.85 9.58 11.84
CA LEU A 176 5.02 8.72 11.83
C LEU A 176 6.15 9.46 11.11
N ILE A 177 7.26 9.64 11.80
CA ILE A 177 8.44 10.33 11.31
C ILE A 177 9.49 9.30 10.99
N TYR A 178 10.00 9.35 9.76
CA TYR A 178 11.14 8.57 9.31
C TYR A 178 12.31 9.51 9.10
N ALA A 179 13.34 9.36 9.94
CA ALA A 179 14.59 10.09 9.85
C ALA A 179 15.66 9.14 9.30
N TYR A 180 16.42 9.56 8.29
CA TYR A 180 17.45 8.70 7.69
C TYR A 180 18.64 9.50 7.14
N ALA A 181 19.81 8.86 7.11
CA ALA A 181 20.97 9.38 6.39
C ALA A 181 20.88 9.02 4.90
N ASN A 182 21.27 9.95 4.03
CA ASN A 182 21.23 9.72 2.58
C ASN A 182 22.22 8.64 2.10
N LEU A 183 23.30 8.44 2.84
CA LEU A 183 24.33 7.46 2.50
C LEU A 183 24.07 6.16 3.28
N PRO A 184 23.60 5.10 2.61
CA PRO A 184 23.52 3.78 3.24
C PRO A 184 24.93 3.19 3.41
N VAL A 185 25.06 2.20 4.28
CA VAL A 185 26.31 1.47 4.49
C VAL A 185 26.09 -0.03 4.33
N ARG A 186 27.16 -0.75 4.06
CA ARG A 186 27.16 -2.21 4.02
C ARG A 186 27.72 -2.76 5.32
N LYS A 187 27.31 -3.97 5.66
CA LYS A 187 27.97 -4.77 6.69
C LYS A 187 29.41 -5.05 6.27
N ASP A 188 30.35 -4.88 7.19
CA ASP A 188 31.75 -5.18 6.97
C ASP A 188 31.91 -6.67 6.58
N SER A 189 32.50 -6.92 5.41
CA SER A 189 32.65 -8.25 4.82
C SER A 189 33.86 -8.27 3.89
N SER A 190 34.47 -9.45 3.72
CA SER A 190 35.49 -9.68 2.68
C SER A 190 34.93 -9.56 1.26
N GLU A 191 33.60 -9.69 1.11
CA GLU A 191 32.88 -9.61 -0.16
C GLU A 191 31.74 -8.57 -0.03
N PRO A 192 32.05 -7.27 -0.02
CA PRO A 192 31.06 -6.22 0.25
C PRO A 192 29.91 -6.20 -0.76
N GLY A 193 30.16 -6.66 -2.00
CA GLY A 193 29.14 -6.77 -3.06
C GLY A 193 27.98 -7.73 -2.74
N LYS A 194 28.14 -8.66 -1.79
CA LYS A 194 27.11 -9.65 -1.44
C LYS A 194 26.07 -9.18 -0.41
N ASN A 195 26.36 -8.11 0.33
CA ASN A 195 25.46 -7.59 1.36
C ASN A 195 24.78 -6.33 0.88
N ALA A 196 23.46 -6.29 0.82
CA ALA A 196 22.73 -5.09 0.42
C ALA A 196 23.08 -3.90 1.34
N PRO A 197 23.29 -2.69 0.79
CA PRO A 197 23.39 -1.48 1.58
C PRO A 197 22.13 -1.26 2.43
N THR A 198 22.33 -0.87 3.68
CA THR A 198 21.28 -0.59 4.65
C THR A 198 21.34 0.88 5.07
N LYS A 199 20.19 1.52 5.17
CA LYS A 199 20.09 2.93 5.56
C LYS A 199 20.26 3.07 7.07
N TYR A 200 21.05 4.04 7.51
CA TYR A 200 20.92 4.56 8.87
C TYR A 200 19.60 5.26 8.99
N ASN A 201 18.73 4.76 9.84
CA ASN A 201 17.40 5.32 9.96
C ASN A 201 16.85 5.18 11.38
N TYR A 202 15.83 6.00 11.66
CA TYR A 202 15.05 5.98 12.88
C TYR A 202 13.59 6.24 12.52
N LEU A 203 12.69 5.52 13.18
CA LEU A 203 11.26 5.59 12.94
C LEU A 203 10.55 5.79 14.28
N GLY A 204 9.65 6.77 14.33
CA GLY A 204 8.88 7.00 15.56
C GLY A 204 7.68 7.93 15.39
N TRP A 205 6.77 7.85 16.35
CA TRP A 205 5.52 8.61 16.37
C TRP A 205 5.62 9.89 17.17
N VAL A 206 5.01 10.95 16.67
CA VAL A 206 4.72 12.16 17.44
C VAL A 206 3.44 11.93 18.26
N LYS A 207 3.55 11.66 19.56
CA LYS A 207 2.40 11.24 20.40
C LYS A 207 1.52 12.39 20.88
N SER A 208 2.10 13.56 21.07
CA SER A 208 1.41 14.75 21.56
C SER A 208 1.82 15.99 20.76
N LYS A 209 0.98 17.02 20.82
CA LYS A 209 1.29 18.32 20.22
C LYS A 209 2.54 18.91 20.90
N GLY A 210 3.51 19.33 20.10
CA GLY A 210 4.77 19.90 20.61
C GLY A 210 5.68 18.88 21.30
N ALA A 211 5.49 17.57 21.08
CA ALA A 211 6.40 16.57 21.60
C ALA A 211 7.84 16.86 21.16
N SER A 212 8.78 16.86 22.10
CA SER A 212 10.21 17.03 21.81
C SER A 212 10.87 15.72 21.39
N LYS A 213 10.25 14.58 21.72
CA LYS A 213 10.75 13.24 21.40
C LYS A 213 9.70 12.42 20.66
N LEU A 214 10.17 11.53 19.81
CA LEU A 214 9.41 10.50 19.14
C LEU A 214 9.31 9.28 20.04
N GLU A 215 8.15 8.63 19.99
CA GLU A 215 8.03 7.26 20.52
C GLU A 215 8.47 6.30 19.42
N LYS A 216 9.56 5.57 19.67
CA LYS A 216 10.11 4.57 18.76
C LYS A 216 9.04 3.62 18.24
N GLU A 217 9.09 3.33 16.95
CA GLU A 217 8.16 2.43 16.27
C GLU A 217 8.91 1.22 15.71
N ASP A 218 8.57 0.05 16.25
CA ASP A 218 8.98 -1.24 15.71
C ASP A 218 7.75 -1.83 14.97
N ILE A 219 7.77 -1.73 13.63
CA ILE A 219 6.63 -2.06 12.74
C ILE A 219 5.99 -3.40 13.10
N GLU A 220 6.84 -4.40 13.20
CA GLU A 220 6.67 -5.71 13.82
C GLU A 220 8.05 -6.04 14.43
N PRO A 221 8.14 -6.99 15.38
CA PRO A 221 9.43 -7.42 15.92
C PRO A 221 10.41 -7.77 14.80
N ASP A 222 11.62 -7.21 14.88
CA ASP A 222 12.74 -7.44 13.96
C ASP A 222 12.51 -7.05 12.48
N LEU A 223 11.36 -6.48 12.12
CA LEU A 223 11.05 -6.12 10.73
C LEU A 223 11.75 -4.81 10.31
N PHE A 224 11.91 -3.86 11.22
CA PHE A 224 12.49 -2.56 10.92
C PHE A 224 13.95 -2.49 11.36
N ILE A 225 14.85 -2.16 10.43
CA ILE A 225 16.28 -2.11 10.68
C ILE A 225 16.64 -0.76 11.33
N ASN A 226 16.56 -0.72 12.65
CA ASN A 226 16.87 0.44 13.49
C ASN A 226 18.25 0.31 14.17
N TRP A 227 19.20 -0.33 13.52
CA TRP A 227 20.53 -0.63 14.07
C TRP A 227 21.64 -0.43 13.03
N ASP A 228 22.88 -0.27 13.51
CA ASP A 228 24.05 -0.09 12.66
C ASP A 228 24.55 -1.44 12.13
N VAL A 229 24.48 -1.66 10.81
CA VAL A 229 24.88 -2.94 10.20
C VAL A 229 26.36 -3.32 10.34
N ARG A 230 27.22 -2.38 10.71
CA ARG A 230 28.66 -2.58 10.94
C ARG A 230 28.96 -2.90 12.40
N SER A 231 28.32 -2.19 13.33
CA SER A 231 28.57 -2.36 14.77
C SER A 231 27.54 -3.22 15.50
N MET A 232 26.44 -3.58 14.84
CA MET A 232 25.29 -4.29 15.41
C MET A 232 24.60 -3.52 16.57
N ASN A 233 24.80 -2.21 16.66
CA ASN A 233 24.25 -1.39 17.74
C ASN A 233 22.86 -0.85 17.38
N TYR A 234 21.89 -1.07 18.26
CA TYR A 234 20.52 -0.57 18.11
C TYR A 234 20.38 0.91 18.51
N TYR A 235 19.57 1.65 17.78
CA TYR A 235 19.15 3.00 18.16
C TYR A 235 17.90 2.92 19.02
N ASN A 236 18.01 3.33 20.28
CA ASN A 236 16.87 3.35 21.21
C ASN A 236 16.18 4.72 21.25
N SER A 237 16.91 5.77 20.87
CA SER A 237 16.42 7.15 20.80
C SER A 237 16.92 7.86 19.54
N GLU A 238 16.33 9.02 19.26
CA GLU A 238 16.79 9.89 18.18
C GLU A 238 18.20 10.44 18.46
N ASP A 239 18.53 10.68 19.73
CA ASP A 239 19.88 11.10 20.14
C ASP A 239 20.90 10.00 19.79
N ASP A 240 20.61 8.75 20.16
CA ASP A 240 21.46 7.60 19.82
C ASP A 240 21.63 7.49 18.31
N PHE A 241 20.55 7.63 17.55
CA PHE A 241 20.60 7.62 16.10
C PHE A 241 21.54 8.73 15.58
N LEU A 242 21.30 9.99 15.96
CA LEU A 242 22.07 11.14 15.45
C LEU A 242 23.56 11.07 15.81
N ARG A 243 23.91 10.60 17.01
CA ARG A 243 25.31 10.48 17.46
C ARG A 243 26.06 9.37 16.73
N ASN A 244 25.35 8.34 16.27
CA ASN A 244 25.93 7.17 15.60
C ASN A 244 25.88 7.24 14.07
N ILE A 245 25.41 8.35 13.48
CA ILE A 245 25.46 8.54 12.02
C ILE A 245 26.92 8.50 11.56
N PRO A 246 27.25 7.72 10.51
CA PRO A 246 28.59 7.65 9.98
C PRO A 246 29.05 9.03 9.48
N PHE A 247 30.22 9.46 9.93
CA PHE A 247 30.89 10.65 9.38
C PHE A 247 31.68 10.25 8.13
N VAL A 248 31.38 10.90 7.01
CA VAL A 248 32.18 10.79 5.78
C VAL A 248 32.88 12.12 5.53
N TYR A 249 34.21 12.11 5.60
CA TYR A 249 35.02 13.31 5.42
C TYR A 249 34.72 13.98 4.07
N GLY A 250 34.46 15.29 4.09
CA GLY A 250 34.16 16.07 2.88
C GLY A 250 32.71 16.05 2.42
N LEU A 251 31.83 15.28 3.06
CA LEU A 251 30.38 15.29 2.80
C LEU A 251 29.63 15.92 3.98
N ALA A 252 28.53 16.61 3.68
CA ALA A 252 27.66 17.16 4.72
C ALA A 252 26.91 16.01 5.42
N ASN A 253 27.16 15.82 6.71
CA ASN A 253 26.35 14.95 7.56
C ASN A 253 24.95 15.56 7.66
N SER A 254 24.03 15.02 6.87
CA SER A 254 22.66 15.49 6.78
C SER A 254 21.70 14.35 7.02
N VAL A 255 20.62 14.66 7.74
CA VAL A 255 19.54 13.74 8.04
C VAL A 255 18.31 14.23 7.30
N TYR A 256 17.68 13.32 6.58
CA TYR A 256 16.43 13.57 5.89
C TYR A 256 15.31 13.15 6.82
N VAL A 257 14.45 14.10 7.15
CA VAL A 257 13.27 13.89 7.97
C VAL A 257 12.05 13.95 7.06
N ALA A 258 11.31 12.85 7.02
CA ALA A 258 10.14 12.69 6.19
C ALA A 258 8.97 12.16 7.02
N ARG A 259 7.76 12.45 6.56
CA ARG A 259 6.57 11.81 7.09
C ARG A 259 6.32 10.49 6.36
N ALA A 260 6.11 9.44 7.13
CA ALA A 260 5.91 8.09 6.62
C ALA A 260 4.54 7.52 7.00
N ARG A 261 4.21 6.37 6.42
CA ARG A 261 3.10 5.51 6.82
C ARG A 261 3.53 4.06 6.71
N ILE A 262 3.02 3.24 7.61
CA ILE A 262 3.15 1.79 7.53
C ILE A 262 1.85 1.25 6.93
N ILE A 263 1.97 0.61 5.78
CA ILE A 263 0.88 -0.08 5.09
C ILE A 263 1.04 -1.57 5.29
N ARG A 264 -0.05 -2.25 5.65
CA ARG A 264 -0.13 -3.71 5.71
C ARG A 264 -1.09 -4.21 4.65
N TYR A 265 -0.64 -5.15 3.83
CA TYR A 265 -1.50 -5.91 2.93
C TYR A 265 -1.64 -7.35 3.42
N ARG A 266 -2.86 -7.87 3.42
CA ARG A 266 -3.17 -9.27 3.74
C ARG A 266 -4.48 -9.70 3.10
N LEU A 267 -4.57 -10.97 2.73
CA LEU A 267 -5.80 -11.58 2.22
C LEU A 267 -6.61 -12.16 3.37
N LYS A 268 -7.92 -11.94 3.38
CA LYS A 268 -8.85 -12.62 4.28
C LYS A 268 -9.71 -13.60 3.49
N ALA A 269 -9.67 -14.87 3.86
CA ALA A 269 -10.47 -15.89 3.21
C ALA A 269 -11.97 -15.67 3.46
N TYR A 270 -12.76 -15.77 2.40
CA TYR A 270 -14.21 -15.82 2.43
C TYR A 270 -14.71 -16.92 1.49
N LYS A 271 -15.91 -17.42 1.76
CA LYS A 271 -16.55 -18.40 0.89
C LYS A 271 -17.39 -17.66 -0.15
N ASP A 272 -17.16 -17.96 -1.41
CA ASP A 272 -17.99 -17.53 -2.52
C ASP A 272 -18.42 -18.77 -3.32
N ASN A 273 -19.71 -19.07 -3.30
CA ASN A 273 -20.24 -20.36 -3.77
C ASN A 273 -19.46 -21.55 -3.17
N ASP A 274 -18.86 -22.40 -4.00
CA ASP A 274 -18.06 -23.55 -3.57
C ASP A 274 -16.54 -23.29 -3.55
N GLN A 275 -16.12 -22.04 -3.76
CA GLN A 275 -14.71 -21.66 -3.76
C GLN A 275 -14.36 -20.81 -2.53
N VAL A 276 -13.13 -20.98 -2.03
CA VAL A 276 -12.55 -20.11 -1.00
C VAL A 276 -11.68 -19.08 -1.70
N LEU A 277 -12.08 -17.81 -1.61
CA LEU A 277 -11.42 -16.68 -2.23
C LEU A 277 -10.94 -15.69 -1.17
N GLY A 278 -10.06 -14.77 -1.56
CA GLY A 278 -9.43 -13.79 -0.69
C GLY A 278 -9.98 -12.39 -0.95
N ARG A 279 -10.35 -11.68 0.12
CA ARG A 279 -10.49 -10.21 0.10
C ARG A 279 -9.19 -9.58 0.48
N LEU A 280 -8.70 -8.63 -0.32
CA LEU A 280 -7.49 -7.89 -0.02
C LEU A 280 -7.79 -6.73 0.93
N TYR A 281 -7.21 -6.81 2.12
CA TYR A 281 -7.26 -5.75 3.11
C TYR A 281 -6.00 -4.90 3.02
N ARG A 282 -6.20 -3.59 2.98
CA ARG A 282 -5.16 -2.58 3.15
C ARG A 282 -5.33 -1.94 4.52
N GLY A 283 -4.34 -2.13 5.39
CA GLY A 283 -4.26 -1.51 6.71
C GLY A 283 -3.29 -0.36 6.74
N VAL A 284 -3.65 0.76 7.37
CA VAL A 284 -2.71 1.84 7.71
C VAL A 284 -2.48 1.81 9.21
N LYS A 285 -1.22 1.63 9.66
CA LYS A 285 -0.88 1.66 11.09
C LYS A 285 -1.11 3.06 11.65
N ARG A 286 -1.59 3.12 12.89
CA ARG A 286 -1.80 4.34 13.67
C ARG A 286 -0.85 4.40 14.86
N SER A 287 -0.73 5.58 15.46
CA SER A 287 0.12 5.80 16.64
C SER A 287 -0.31 5.05 17.89
N ASP A 288 -1.50 4.45 17.91
CA ASP A 288 -1.98 3.57 18.99
C ASP A 288 -1.62 2.09 18.74
N GLY A 289 -0.86 1.80 17.68
CA GLY A 289 -0.48 0.44 17.27
C GLY A 289 -1.54 -0.28 16.43
N THR A 290 -2.75 0.26 16.34
CA THR A 290 -3.82 -0.38 15.56
C THR A 290 -3.68 -0.13 14.07
N TYR A 291 -4.24 -1.02 13.26
CA TYR A 291 -4.36 -0.82 11.81
C TYR A 291 -5.79 -0.42 11.47
N ARG A 292 -5.94 0.72 10.80
CA ARG A 292 -7.22 1.05 10.14
C ARG A 292 -7.27 0.32 8.82
N GLU A 293 -8.05 -0.75 8.77
CA GLU A 293 -8.16 -1.60 7.58
C GLU A 293 -9.41 -1.28 6.75
N PHE A 294 -9.27 -1.41 5.45
CA PHE A 294 -10.37 -1.39 4.50
C PHE A 294 -10.09 -2.38 3.37
N VAL A 295 -11.18 -2.92 2.80
CA VAL A 295 -11.09 -3.83 1.65
C VAL A 295 -10.87 -2.99 0.41
N ILE A 296 -9.89 -3.38 -0.41
CA ILE A 296 -9.59 -2.71 -1.68
C ILE A 296 -9.86 -3.58 -2.90
N GLY A 297 -10.08 -4.88 -2.71
CA GLY A 297 -10.49 -5.80 -3.77
C GLY A 297 -10.90 -7.16 -3.20
N ASP A 298 -11.49 -7.99 -4.04
CA ASP A 298 -11.98 -9.34 -3.75
C ASP A 298 -11.71 -10.31 -4.90
N GLY A 299 -12.07 -11.58 -4.73
CA GLY A 299 -11.89 -12.61 -5.76
C GLY A 299 -10.48 -13.19 -5.91
N PHE A 300 -9.55 -12.90 -4.98
CA PHE A 300 -8.15 -13.31 -5.13
C PHE A 300 -7.89 -14.75 -4.65
N LYS A 301 -7.23 -15.58 -5.47
CA LYS A 301 -6.61 -16.82 -4.99
C LYS A 301 -5.24 -16.52 -4.37
N GLU A 302 -4.46 -15.72 -5.07
CA GLU A 302 -3.15 -15.27 -4.64
C GLU A 302 -2.80 -13.89 -5.19
N LEU A 303 -1.91 -13.20 -4.46
CA LEU A 303 -1.32 -11.92 -4.86
C LEU A 303 0.20 -12.03 -4.67
N SER A 304 0.96 -11.97 -5.76
CA SER A 304 2.43 -12.03 -5.75
C SER A 304 3.03 -10.63 -5.92
N PHE A 305 3.90 -10.25 -4.98
CA PHE A 305 4.79 -9.11 -5.11
C PHE A 305 6.14 -9.62 -5.60
N SER A 306 6.65 -9.08 -6.70
CA SER A 306 7.90 -9.55 -7.28
C SER A 306 8.83 -8.41 -7.67
N ARG A 307 10.13 -8.65 -7.52
CA ARG A 307 11.19 -7.79 -8.02
C ARG A 307 12.05 -8.62 -8.94
N LYS A 308 12.18 -8.18 -10.19
CA LYS A 308 13.00 -8.88 -11.19
C LYS A 308 14.50 -8.72 -10.90
N ASP A 309 14.86 -7.59 -10.32
CA ASP A 309 16.22 -7.24 -9.98
C ASP A 309 16.20 -6.34 -8.73
N VAL A 310 16.91 -6.77 -7.68
CA VAL A 310 17.10 -6.01 -6.44
C VAL A 310 17.93 -4.74 -6.61
N SER A 311 18.59 -4.56 -7.75
CA SER A 311 19.28 -3.31 -8.11
C SER A 311 18.31 -2.21 -8.57
N LEU A 312 17.06 -2.59 -8.87
CA LEU A 312 16.00 -1.68 -9.25
C LEU A 312 15.02 -1.49 -8.08
N PRO A 313 14.49 -0.27 -7.89
CA PRO A 313 13.54 0.01 -6.80
C PRO A 313 12.11 -0.45 -7.12
N PHE A 314 11.88 -1.03 -8.30
CA PHE A 314 10.54 -1.37 -8.78
C PHE A 314 10.03 -2.67 -8.19
N ILE A 315 8.79 -2.62 -7.69
CA ILE A 315 8.04 -3.78 -7.19
C ILE A 315 6.87 -3.98 -8.14
N ASN A 316 6.82 -5.14 -8.77
CA ASN A 316 5.71 -5.55 -9.62
C ASN A 316 4.71 -6.33 -8.78
N VAL A 317 3.44 -6.26 -9.19
CA VAL A 317 2.38 -7.05 -8.59
C VAL A 317 1.70 -7.87 -9.66
N ARG A 318 1.46 -9.13 -9.33
CA ARG A 318 0.63 -10.03 -10.12
C ARG A 318 -0.46 -10.59 -9.22
N PHE A 319 -1.68 -10.64 -9.73
CA PHE A 319 -2.81 -11.25 -9.04
C PHE A 319 -3.36 -12.38 -9.89
N ASP A 320 -3.78 -13.44 -9.22
CA ASP A 320 -4.60 -14.51 -9.80
C ASP A 320 -6.03 -14.32 -9.31
N VAL A 321 -6.86 -13.77 -10.19
CA VAL A 321 -8.29 -13.55 -9.96
C VAL A 321 -9.04 -14.62 -10.72
N VAL A 322 -10.05 -15.21 -10.09
CA VAL A 322 -10.91 -16.17 -10.77
C VAL A 322 -11.74 -15.42 -11.81
N GLU A 323 -11.49 -15.67 -13.10
CA GLU A 323 -12.42 -15.30 -14.16
C GLU A 323 -13.73 -16.09 -13.93
N ASN A 324 -14.81 -15.38 -13.61
CA ASN A 324 -16.14 -15.96 -13.37
C ASN A 324 -16.88 -16.30 -14.67
#